data_AF-A0A970P4C9-F1
#
_entry.id   AF-A0A970P4C9-F1
#
_cell.length_a   1.000
_cell.length_b   1.000
_cell.length_c   1.000
_cell.angle_alpha   90.00
_cell.angle_beta   90.00
_cell.angle_gamma   90.00
#
_symmetry.space_group_name_H-M   'P 1'
#
loop_
_entity.id
_entity.type
_entity.pdbx_description
1 polymer ?
#
loop_
_entity_poly.entity_id
_entity_poly.type
_entity_poly.pdbx_seq_one_letter_code
_entity_poly.pdbx_strand_id
1 'polypeptide(L)'
;MNKINFSRRSSFQSILLLIITGVALTSCEKSGQTIPERPNILFAFADDWGKYAGCYAEAEGSPGWQKLIKTPNIDRVAREGILFNNAYVNSPSCTPCRSSILSGQYF
;
A
#
# COMPACT_ATOMS: atom_id res chain seq x y z
N MET A 1 10.99 33.39 66.00
CA MET A 1 11.36 32.12 65.35
C MET A 1 10.88 32.13 63.90
N ASN A 2 11.81 31.87 62.97
CA ASN A 2 11.63 31.50 61.55
C ASN A 2 10.97 32.50 60.57
N LYS A 3 11.67 33.60 60.25
CA LYS A 3 11.57 34.26 58.93
C LYS A 3 12.68 33.72 58.01
N ILE A 4 12.52 32.49 57.54
CA ILE A 4 13.43 31.90 56.55
C ILE A 4 12.59 31.34 55.39
N ASN A 5 12.87 31.81 54.17
CA ASN A 5 12.55 31.19 52.88
C ASN A 5 11.13 31.27 52.29
N PHE A 6 10.58 32.47 52.10
CA PHE A 6 9.49 32.65 51.10
C PHE A 6 10.04 32.93 49.68
N SER A 7 11.12 33.73 49.56
CA SER A 7 11.71 34.11 48.26
C SER A 7 12.43 32.96 47.51
N ARG A 8 13.09 32.03 48.24
CA ARG A 8 13.76 30.88 47.61
C ARG A 8 12.79 29.92 46.93
N ARG A 9 11.57 29.73 47.46
CA ARG A 9 10.57 28.80 46.88
C ARG A 9 10.05 29.27 45.52
N SER A 10 9.88 30.58 45.31
CA SER A 10 9.42 31.10 44.01
C SER A 10 10.52 30.98 42.93
N SER A 11 11.79 31.15 43.30
CA SER A 11 12.91 31.05 42.35
C SER A 11 13.11 29.61 41.85
N PHE A 12 12.95 28.60 42.71
CA PHE A 12 13.00 27.19 42.30
C PHE A 12 11.80 26.79 41.42
N GLN A 13 10.60 27.33 41.68
CA GLN A 13 9.43 27.09 40.85
C GLN A 13 9.57 27.71 39.45
N SER A 14 10.16 28.91 39.33
CA SER A 14 10.41 29.55 38.03
C SER A 14 11.42 28.78 37.18
N ILE A 15 12.49 28.25 37.79
CA ILE A 15 13.49 27.43 37.08
C ILE A 15 12.87 26.11 36.61
N LEU A 16 12.07 25.46 37.48
CA LEU A 16 11.39 24.22 37.11
C LEU A 16 10.39 24.43 35.96
N LEU A 17 9.66 25.55 35.97
CA LEU A 17 8.74 25.92 34.90
C LEU A 17 9.46 26.19 33.56
N LEU A 18 10.62 26.86 33.62
CA LEU A 18 11.47 27.09 32.45
C LEU A 18 12.02 25.79 31.85
N ILE A 19 12.43 24.84 32.69
CA ILE A 19 12.94 23.53 32.24
C ILE A 19 11.81 22.72 31.59
N ILE A 20 10.63 22.67 32.21
CA ILE A 20 9.46 21.96 31.65
C ILE A 20 9.06 22.55 30.29
N THR A 21 9.09 23.87 30.18
CA THR A 21 8.76 24.57 28.92
C THR A 21 9.83 24.32 27.85
N GLY A 22 11.11 24.29 28.23
CA GLY A 22 12.22 23.95 27.33
C GLY A 22 12.13 22.53 26.78
N VAL A 23 11.85 21.55 27.64
CA VAL A 23 11.70 20.13 27.23
C VAL A 23 10.49 19.94 26.32
N ALA A 24 9.37 20.63 26.59
CA ALA A 24 8.19 20.58 25.76
C ALA A 24 8.45 21.14 24.34
N LEU A 25 9.29 22.17 24.21
CA LEU A 25 9.65 22.76 22.92
C LEU A 25 10.59 21.87 22.09
N THR A 26 11.46 21.10 22.72
CA THR A 26 12.37 20.17 22.01
C THR A 26 11.73 18.85 21.60
N SER A 27 10.58 18.47 22.18
CA SER A 27 9.92 17.19 21.86
C SER A 27 9.04 17.23 20.60
N CYS A 28 8.90 18.40 19.98
CA CYS A 28 8.22 18.54 18.69
C CYS A 28 9.22 18.30 17.55
N GLU A 29 9.78 17.09 17.47
CA GLU A 29 10.38 16.65 16.22
C GLU A 29 9.25 16.44 15.21
N LYS A 30 9.22 17.32 14.21
CA LYS A 30 8.36 17.17 13.04
C LYS A 30 8.85 15.92 12.31
N SER A 31 8.24 14.77 12.62
CA SER A 31 8.36 13.57 11.80
C SER A 31 8.06 14.01 10.37
N GLY A 32 9.12 14.08 9.56
CA GLY A 32 9.00 14.44 8.15
C GLY A 32 8.20 13.34 7.50
N GLN A 33 6.88 13.50 7.47
CA GLN A 33 6.03 12.64 6.67
C GLN A 33 6.46 12.88 5.22
N THR A 34 7.29 11.97 4.73
CA THR A 34 7.49 11.79 3.30
C THR A 34 6.09 11.52 2.75
N ILE A 35 5.53 12.50 2.03
CA ILE A 35 4.27 12.29 1.32
C ILE A 35 4.54 11.08 0.42
N PRO A 36 3.86 9.93 0.66
CA PRO A 36 4.11 8.77 -0.17
C PRO A 36 3.79 9.18 -1.61
N GLU A 37 4.77 9.02 -2.49
CA GLU A 37 4.58 9.36 -3.90
C GLU A 37 3.40 8.55 -4.43
N ARG A 38 2.48 9.23 -5.13
CA ARG A 38 1.35 8.56 -5.74
C ARG A 38 1.89 7.62 -6.82
N PRO A 39 1.64 6.30 -6.73
CA PRO A 39 2.14 5.38 -7.73
C PRO A 39 1.41 5.59 -9.05
N ASN A 40 2.11 5.37 -10.15
CA ASN A 40 1.48 5.24 -11.45
C ASN A 40 0.78 3.88 -11.53
N ILE A 41 -0.46 3.86 -12.02
CA ILE A 41 -1.23 2.63 -12.23
C ILE A 41 -1.30 2.34 -13.73
N LEU A 42 -0.68 1.24 -14.17
CA LEU A 42 -0.84 0.70 -15.51
C LEU A 42 -1.86 -0.44 -15.47
N PHE A 43 -3.02 -0.23 -16.08
CA PHE A 43 -4.03 -1.27 -16.28
C PHE A 43 -3.88 -1.87 -17.68
N ALA A 44 -3.23 -3.03 -17.77
CA ALA A 44 -3.08 -3.78 -19.01
C ALA A 44 -4.21 -4.82 -19.16
N PHE A 45 -5.06 -4.67 -20.18
CA PHE A 45 -6.23 -5.51 -20.41
C PHE A 45 -6.14 -6.17 -21.79
N ALA A 46 -6.27 -7.50 -21.83
CA ALA A 46 -6.19 -8.30 -23.06
C ALA A 46 -7.57 -8.91 -23.41
N ASP A 47 -7.95 -8.86 -24.68
CA ASP A 47 -9.23 -9.41 -25.17
C ASP A 47 -9.11 -10.92 -25.40
N ASP A 48 -10.16 -11.67 -25.04
CA ASP A 48 -10.25 -13.13 -25.14
C ASP A 48 -9.05 -13.92 -24.57
N TRP A 49 -8.37 -13.36 -23.57
CA TRP A 49 -7.21 -13.97 -22.94
C TRP A 49 -7.63 -14.95 -21.83
N GLY A 50 -7.59 -16.24 -22.15
CA GLY A 50 -7.75 -17.32 -21.16
C GLY A 50 -6.50 -17.55 -20.30
N LYS A 51 -6.52 -18.58 -19.43
CA LYS A 51 -5.37 -18.96 -18.58
C LYS A 51 -4.25 -19.66 -19.37
N TYR A 52 -3.74 -19.01 -20.39
CA TYR A 52 -2.78 -19.55 -21.36
C TYR A 52 -1.32 -19.19 -21.04
N ALA A 53 -1.08 -18.19 -20.19
CA ALA A 53 0.27 -17.77 -19.84
C ALA A 53 1.02 -18.85 -19.06
N GLY A 54 2.34 -18.91 -19.26
CA GLY A 54 3.22 -19.88 -18.62
C GLY A 54 3.15 -19.87 -17.09
N CYS A 55 2.92 -18.69 -16.49
CA CYS A 55 2.75 -18.54 -15.04
C CYS A 55 1.57 -19.33 -14.44
N TYR A 56 0.58 -19.75 -15.23
CA TYR A 56 -0.54 -20.58 -14.75
C TYR A 56 -0.25 -22.08 -14.79
N ALA A 57 0.87 -22.53 -15.38
CA ALA A 57 1.14 -23.94 -15.60
C ALA A 57 1.21 -24.77 -14.30
N GLU A 58 1.76 -24.20 -13.23
CA GLU A 58 1.84 -24.87 -11.92
C GLU A 58 0.49 -24.90 -11.21
N ALA A 59 -0.32 -23.84 -11.35
CA ALA A 59 -1.60 -23.70 -10.68
C ALA A 59 -2.67 -24.68 -11.20
N GLU A 60 -2.61 -25.03 -12.49
CA GLU A 60 -3.59 -25.92 -13.14
C GLU A 60 -3.25 -27.42 -12.97
N GLY A 61 -2.15 -27.77 -12.29
CA GLY A 61 -1.80 -29.14 -11.90
C GLY A 61 -1.39 -30.10 -13.04
N SER A 62 -1.77 -29.79 -14.28
CA SER A 62 -1.31 -30.48 -15.49
C SER A 62 -0.92 -29.46 -16.56
N PRO A 63 0.33 -29.48 -17.04
CA PRO A 63 0.79 -28.49 -18.00
C PRO A 63 0.30 -28.83 -19.41
N GLY A 64 -0.75 -28.15 -19.85
CA GLY A 64 -1.25 -28.18 -21.22
C GLY A 64 -0.59 -27.10 -22.09
N TRP A 65 -1.44 -26.30 -22.73
CA TRP A 65 -1.06 -25.21 -23.64
C TRP A 65 -0.09 -24.19 -23.03
N GLN A 66 -0.11 -24.01 -21.71
CA GLN A 66 0.71 -23.04 -20.99
C GLN A 66 2.22 -23.31 -21.10
N LYS A 67 2.64 -24.57 -21.28
CA LYS A 67 4.06 -24.90 -21.52
C LYS A 67 4.51 -24.64 -22.97
N LEU A 68 3.58 -24.58 -23.91
CA LEU A 68 3.86 -24.34 -25.32
C LEU A 68 3.91 -22.84 -25.64
N ILE A 69 3.12 -22.04 -24.94
CA ILE A 69 3.01 -20.60 -25.15
C ILE A 69 4.08 -19.89 -24.32
N LYS A 70 4.97 -19.15 -24.98
CA LYS A 70 6.04 -18.40 -24.32
C LYS A 70 5.57 -16.98 -23.98
N THR A 71 5.36 -16.69 -22.70
CA THR A 71 4.92 -15.38 -22.20
C THR A 71 5.92 -14.73 -21.22
N PRO A 72 7.22 -14.61 -21.56
CA PRO A 72 8.27 -14.27 -20.59
C PRO A 72 8.04 -12.95 -19.85
N ASN A 73 7.42 -11.95 -20.50
CA ASN A 73 7.12 -10.66 -19.86
C ASN A 73 5.97 -10.76 -18.85
N ILE A 74 4.91 -11.52 -19.16
CA ILE A 74 3.78 -11.75 -18.24
C ILE A 74 4.22 -12.64 -17.09
N ASP A 75 5.02 -13.67 -17.38
CA ASP A 75 5.58 -14.57 -16.37
C ASP A 75 6.50 -13.83 -15.39
N ARG A 76 7.25 -12.84 -15.88
CA ARG A 76 8.06 -11.96 -15.04
C ARG A 76 7.19 -11.10 -14.11
N VAL A 77 6.14 -10.46 -14.64
CA VAL A 77 5.20 -9.66 -13.83
C VAL A 77 4.53 -10.51 -12.74
N ALA A 78 4.10 -11.73 -13.08
CA ALA A 78 3.50 -12.65 -12.11
C ALA A 78 4.47 -13.04 -10.98
N ARG A 79 5.76 -13.21 -11.29
CA ARG A 79 6.80 -13.58 -10.32
C ARG A 79 7.21 -12.42 -9.39
N GLU A 80 7.20 -11.20 -9.91
CA GLU A 80 7.51 -9.99 -9.15
C GLU A 80 6.29 -9.46 -8.36
N GLY A 81 5.10 -9.99 -8.63
CA GLY A 81 3.85 -9.52 -8.05
C GLY A 81 3.00 -10.66 -7.46
N ILE A 82 1.69 -10.54 -7.65
CA ILE A 82 0.69 -11.49 -7.16
C ILE A 82 -0.04 -12.09 -8.36
N LEU A 83 -0.10 -13.42 -8.42
CA LEU A 83 -0.88 -14.16 -9.41
C LEU A 83 -2.22 -14.61 -8.80
N PHE A 84 -3.33 -14.21 -9.41
CA PHE A 84 -4.66 -14.67 -9.01
C PHE A 84 -5.05 -15.93 -9.78
N ASN A 85 -5.18 -17.06 -9.05
CA ASN A 85 -5.60 -18.34 -9.63
C ASN A 85 -7.12 -18.42 -9.87
N ASN A 86 -7.89 -17.59 -9.15
CA ASN A 86 -9.35 -17.56 -9.15
C ASN A 86 -9.86 -16.13 -9.41
N ALA A 87 -9.64 -15.65 -10.64
CA ALA A 87 -10.20 -14.39 -11.13
C ALA A 87 -11.26 -14.69 -12.20
N TYR A 88 -12.46 -14.12 -12.05
CA TYR A 88 -13.60 -14.38 -12.92
C TYR A 88 -14.16 -13.07 -13.48
N VAL A 89 -14.60 -13.11 -14.74
CA VAL A 89 -15.37 -12.02 -15.33
C VAL A 89 -16.83 -12.10 -14.87
N ASN A 90 -17.49 -10.95 -14.76
CA ASN A 90 -18.90 -10.87 -14.42
C ASN A 90 -19.83 -11.34 -15.54
N SER A 91 -19.38 -11.27 -16.80
CA SER A 91 -20.15 -11.66 -17.98
C SER A 91 -19.22 -12.17 -19.08
N PRO A 92 -19.55 -13.28 -19.77
CA PRO A 92 -18.74 -13.83 -20.86
C PRO A 92 -18.99 -13.11 -22.19
N SER A 93 -18.99 -11.77 -22.17
CA SER A 93 -19.15 -10.94 -23.37
C SER A 93 -18.38 -9.62 -23.21
N CYS A 94 -17.77 -9.15 -24.30
CA CYS A 94 -16.79 -8.06 -24.27
C CYS A 94 -17.38 -6.75 -23.71
N THR A 95 -18.58 -6.37 -24.16
CA THR A 95 -19.24 -5.13 -23.73
C THR A 95 -19.64 -5.16 -22.24
N PRO A 96 -20.41 -6.13 -21.75
CA PRO A 96 -20.79 -6.17 -20.33
C PRO A 96 -19.60 -6.41 -19.40
N CYS A 97 -18.57 -7.16 -19.83
CA CYS A 97 -17.34 -7.34 -19.06
C CYS A 97 -16.59 -6.01 -18.87
N ARG A 98 -16.31 -5.29 -19.97
CA ARG A 98 -15.57 -4.01 -19.91
C ARG A 98 -16.34 -2.94 -19.15
N SER A 99 -17.66 -2.87 -19.35
CA SER A 99 -18.50 -1.92 -18.62
C SER A 99 -18.42 -2.12 -17.10
N SER A 100 -18.45 -3.37 -16.64
CA SER A 100 -18.34 -3.68 -15.21
C SER A 100 -16.97 -3.39 -14.60
N ILE A 101 -15.89 -3.59 -15.36
CA ILE A 101 -14.54 -3.21 -14.92
C ILE A 101 -14.43 -1.69 -14.76
N LEU A 102 -14.97 -0.91 -15.69
CA LEU A 102 -14.89 0.55 -15.66
C LEU A 102 -15.80 1.19 -14.61
N SER A 103 -16.99 0.63 -14.38
CA SER A 103 -17.95 1.17 -13.42
C SER A 103 -17.78 0.64 -11.99
N GLY A 104 -17.15 -0.53 -11.84
CA GLY A 104 -17.13 -1.27 -10.57
C GLY A 104 -18.50 -1.85 -10.18
N GLN A 105 -19.42 -1.99 -11.14
CA GLN A 105 -20.78 -2.49 -10.93
C GLN A 105 -21.04 -3.78 -11.72
N TYR A 106 -21.97 -4.60 -11.25
CA TYR A 106 -22.48 -5.73 -12.03
C TYR A 106 -23.24 -5.25 -13.27
N PHE A 107 -23.25 -6.09 -14.30
CA PHE A 107 -24.03 -5.91 -15.52
C PHE A 107 -25.19 -6.90 -15.54
#